data_AF-A0A1W9P333-F1
#
_entry.id   AF-A0A1W9P333-F1
#
_cell.length_a   1.000
_cell.length_b   1.000
_cell.length_c   1.000
_cell.angle_alpha   90.00
_cell.angle_beta   90.00
_cell.angle_gamma   90.00
#
_symmetry.space_group_name_H-M   'P 1'
#
loop_
_entity.id
_entity.type
_entity.pdbx_description
1 polymer ?
#
loop_
_entity_poly.entity_id
_entity_poly.type
_entity_poly.pdbx_seq_one_letter_code
_entity_poly.pdbx_strand_id
1 'polypeptide(L)'
;MDYLIFTFPNCDQCEELKTNLSNRGIEYQEYDLTKKESKMKIREFLGVIHRDQTGAIILPALIIQEKGQVQKVVNSVEDLESWWSSKD
;
A
#
# COMPACT_ATOMS: atom_id res chain seq x y z
N MET A 1 -12.09 -7.16 3.66
CA MET A 1 -10.66 -6.79 3.68
C MET A 1 -10.59 -5.38 3.18
N ASP A 2 -9.82 -4.54 3.85
CA ASP A 2 -9.64 -3.14 3.48
C ASP A 2 -8.25 -2.98 2.86
N TYR A 3 -8.20 -2.30 1.72
CA TYR A 3 -6.97 -2.06 0.97
C TYR A 3 -6.71 -0.56 0.96
N LEU A 4 -5.69 -0.12 1.70
CA LEU A 4 -5.32 1.30 1.77
C LEU A 4 -3.98 1.48 1.05
N ILE A 5 -3.97 2.20 -0.06
CA ILE A 5 -2.74 2.44 -0.82
C ILE A 5 -2.26 3.87 -0.62
N PHE A 6 -1.02 4.01 -0.15
CA PHE A 6 -0.33 5.29 -0.06
C PHE A 6 0.57 5.49 -1.26
N THR A 7 0.40 6.62 -1.93
CA THR A 7 1.05 6.91 -3.21
C THR A 7 1.70 8.29 -3.19
N PHE A 8 2.55 8.55 -4.18
CA PHE A 8 3.09 9.88 -4.48
C PHE A 8 2.93 10.15 -5.98
N PRO A 9 2.76 11.40 -6.42
CA PRO A 9 2.70 11.72 -7.84
C PRO A 9 3.96 11.29 -8.59
N ASN A 10 3.79 10.94 -9.87
CA ASN A 10 4.87 10.50 -10.77
C ASN A 10 5.63 9.27 -10.23
N CYS A 11 4.90 8.34 -9.61
CA CYS A 11 5.42 7.07 -9.11
C CYS A 11 4.91 5.94 -10.00
N ASP A 12 5.75 5.44 -10.91
CA ASP A 12 5.35 4.41 -11.87
C ASP A 12 4.89 3.12 -11.16
N GLN A 13 5.62 2.71 -10.11
CA GLN A 13 5.25 1.55 -9.29
C GLN A 13 3.90 1.72 -8.59
N CYS A 14 3.52 2.95 -8.24
CA CYS A 14 2.24 3.24 -7.62
C CYS A 14 1.10 3.06 -8.62
N GLU A 15 1.27 3.56 -9.85
CA GLU A 15 0.27 3.38 -10.92
C GLU A 15 0.16 1.92 -11.34
N GLU A 16 1.27 1.20 -11.40
CA GLU A 16 1.30 -0.22 -11.69
C GLU A 16 0.51 -1.04 -10.66
N LEU A 17 0.77 -0.81 -9.37
CA LEU A 17 0.07 -1.50 -8.29
C LEU A 17 -1.42 -1.18 -8.27
N LYS A 18 -1.81 0.08 -8.49
CA LYS A 18 -3.21 0.50 -8.62
C LYS A 18 -3.92 -0.16 -9.79
N THR A 19 -3.23 -0.24 -10.94
CA THR A 19 -3.76 -0.89 -12.14
C THR A 19 -3.95 -2.38 -11.90
N ASN A 20 -3.00 -3.06 -11.24
CA ASN A 20 -3.15 -4.47 -10.89
C ASN A 20 -4.35 -4.72 -9.96
N LEU A 21 -4.51 -3.90 -8.91
CA LEU A 21 -5.69 -3.97 -8.01
C LEU A 21 -7.01 -3.76 -8.78
N SER A 22 -7.06 -2.73 -9.63
CA SER A 22 -8.25 -2.41 -10.43
C SER A 22 -8.60 -3.52 -11.42
N ASN A 23 -7.61 -4.09 -12.11
CA ASN A 23 -7.80 -5.20 -13.04
C ASN A 23 -8.36 -6.46 -12.37
N ARG A 24 -8.05 -6.65 -11.08
CA ARG A 24 -8.58 -7.75 -10.25
C ARG A 24 -9.95 -7.44 -9.64
N GLY A 25 -10.50 -6.24 -9.89
CA GLY A 25 -11.77 -5.80 -9.30
C GLY A 25 -11.67 -5.55 -7.78
N ILE A 26 -10.48 -5.28 -7.27
CA ILE A 26 -10.26 -5.00 -5.85
C ILE A 26 -10.50 -3.52 -5.60
N GLU A 27 -11.49 -3.21 -4.77
CA GLU A 27 -11.70 -1.85 -4.28
C GLU A 27 -10.61 -1.46 -3.27
N TYR A 28 -10.05 -0.27 -3.43
CA TYR A 28 -9.03 0.27 -2.55
C TYR A 28 -9.26 1.76 -2.28
N GLN A 29 -8.78 2.24 -1.15
CA GLN A 29 -8.74 3.65 -0.81
C GLN A 29 -7.33 4.21 -1.06
N GLU A 30 -7.24 5.17 -1.97
CA GLU A 30 -5.98 5.86 -2.27
C GLU A 30 -5.75 7.06 -1.34
N TYR A 31 -4.52 7.16 -0.83
CA TYR A 31 -4.01 8.25 -0.02
C TYR A 31 -2.76 8.85 -0.66
N ASP A 32 -2.97 9.92 -1.44
CA ASP A 32 -1.89 10.72 -2.02
C ASP A 32 -1.13 11.47 -0.93
N LEU A 33 0.13 11.10 -0.71
CA LEU A 33 1.00 11.64 0.32
C LEU A 33 1.46 13.08 0.08
N THR A 34 1.04 13.75 -0.99
CA THR A 34 1.16 15.22 -1.06
C THR A 34 0.12 15.91 -0.16
N LYS A 35 -1.01 15.25 0.11
CA LYS A 35 -2.11 15.78 0.91
C LYS A 35 -1.84 15.59 2.41
N LYS A 36 -2.17 16.61 3.19
CA LYS A 36 -1.98 16.60 4.65
C LYS A 36 -2.72 15.44 5.33
N GLU A 37 -3.94 15.14 4.90
CA GLU A 37 -4.77 14.07 5.47
C GLU A 37 -4.15 12.70 5.26
N SER A 38 -3.67 12.40 4.05
CA SER A 38 -2.93 11.18 3.73
C SER A 38 -1.65 11.05 4.57
N LYS A 39 -0.91 12.15 4.75
CA LYS A 39 0.28 12.18 5.63
C LYS A 39 -0.07 11.94 7.10
N MET A 40 -1.26 12.33 7.56
CA MET A 40 -1.72 11.99 8.91
C MET A 40 -2.12 10.53 8.99
N LYS A 41 -2.83 10.02 7.97
CA LYS A 41 -3.30 8.64 7.93
C LYS A 41 -2.14 7.64 7.91
N ILE A 42 -1.10 7.88 7.10
CA ILE A 42 0.06 6.97 7.04
C ILE A 42 0.81 6.88 8.39
N ARG A 43 0.67 7.90 9.26
CA ARG A 43 1.31 7.89 10.59
C ARG A 43 0.76 6.78 11.50
N GLU A 44 -0.48 6.36 11.29
CA GLU A 44 -1.11 5.25 12.01
C GLU A 44 -0.40 3.91 11.72
N PHE A 45 0.37 3.83 10.63
CA PHE A 45 1.01 2.60 10.13
C PHE A 45 2.54 2.63 10.22
N LEU A 46 3.16 3.64 10.84
CA LEU A 46 4.62 3.77 10.89
C LEU A 46 5.35 2.61 11.59
N GLY A 47 4.64 1.84 12.42
CA GLY A 47 5.18 0.65 13.09
C GLY A 47 5.26 -0.60 12.20
N VAL A 48 4.59 -0.60 11.04
CA VAL A 48 4.52 -1.75 10.13
C VAL A 48 4.99 -1.43 8.71
N ILE A 49 5.02 -0.15 8.31
CA ILE A 49 5.48 0.27 7.00
C ILE A 49 6.99 0.05 6.84
N HIS A 50 7.38 -0.50 5.69
CA HIS A 50 8.77 -0.68 5.31
C HIS A 50 9.45 0.64 4.98
N ARG A 51 10.74 0.71 5.32
CA ARG A 51 11.60 1.86 5.08
C ARG A 51 12.88 1.44 4.39
N ASP A 52 13.43 2.34 3.60
CA ASP A 52 14.72 2.14 2.96
C ASP A 52 15.88 2.38 3.95
N GLN A 53 17.11 2.27 3.45
CA GLN A 53 18.33 2.45 4.24
C GLN A 53 18.52 3.89 4.76
N THR A 54 17.85 4.87 4.14
CA THR A 54 17.86 6.27 4.56
C THR A 54 16.78 6.57 5.60
N GLY A 55 15.90 5.61 5.87
CA GLY A 55 14.74 5.76 6.74
C GLY A 55 13.52 6.38 6.05
N ALA A 56 13.56 6.55 4.72
CA ALA A 56 12.42 7.00 3.95
C ALA A 56 11.40 5.86 3.78
N ILE A 57 10.11 6.20 3.67
CA ILE A 57 9.05 5.23 3.42
C ILE A 57 9.20 4.71 1.98
N ILE A 58 9.17 3.40 1.81
CA ILE A 58 9.13 2.78 0.49
C ILE A 58 7.72 2.93 -0.08
N LEU A 59 7.61 3.40 -1.32
CA LEU A 59 6.34 3.62 -2.03
C LEU A 59 6.28 2.79 -3.32
N PRO A 60 5.07 2.39 -3.78
CA PRO A 60 3.79 2.51 -3.07
C PRO A 60 3.78 1.72 -1.76
N ALA A 61 2.89 2.06 -0.84
CA ALA A 61 2.67 1.26 0.36
C ALA A 61 1.19 0.86 0.44
N LEU A 62 0.89 -0.38 0.09
CA LEU A 62 -0.43 -0.96 0.22
C LEU A 62 -0.54 -1.68 1.57
N ILE A 63 -1.46 -1.21 2.40
CA ILE A 63 -1.83 -1.84 3.66
C ILE A 63 -3.06 -2.71 3.43
N ILE A 64 -2.92 -4.00 3.72
CA ILE A 64 -4.03 -4.95 3.69
C ILE A 64 -4.50 -5.17 5.11
N GLN A 65 -5.75 -4.81 5.40
CA GLN A 65 -6.37 -4.97 6.71
C GLN A 65 -7.52 -5.97 6.68
N GLU A 66 -7.69 -6.66 7.79
CA GLU A 66 -8.83 -7.52 8.05
C GLU A 66 -9.31 -7.30 9.48
N LYS A 67 -10.58 -6.91 9.65
CA LYS A 67 -11.18 -6.57 10.96
C LYS A 67 -10.33 -5.55 11.75
N GLY A 68 -9.79 -4.55 11.05
CA GLY A 68 -8.95 -3.49 11.62
C GLY A 68 -7.50 -3.89 11.94
N GLN A 69 -7.11 -5.15 11.72
CA GLN A 69 -5.74 -5.61 11.94
C GLN A 69 -4.97 -5.62 10.62
N VAL A 70 -3.75 -5.05 10.63
CA VAL A 70 -2.85 -5.12 9.47
C VAL A 70 -2.39 -6.56 9.27
N GLN A 71 -2.72 -7.12 8.12
CA GLN A 71 -2.30 -8.46 7.72
C GLN A 71 -0.98 -8.43 6.97
N LYS A 72 -0.79 -7.43 6.10
CA LYS A 72 0.40 -7.30 5.25
C LYS A 72 0.62 -5.86 4.82
N VAL A 73 1.88 -5.51 4.61
CA VAL A 73 2.32 -4.33 3.85
C VAL A 73 2.99 -4.81 2.57
N VAL A 74 2.58 -4.23 1.45
CA VAL A 74 3.00 -4.59 0.09
C VAL A 74 3.56 -3.34 -0.58
N ASN A 75 4.72 -3.47 -1.22
CA ASN A 75 5.38 -2.34 -1.89
C ASN A 75 5.50 -2.49 -3.41
N SER A 76 5.16 -3.66 -3.96
CA SER A 76 5.20 -3.92 -5.40
C SER A 76 4.12 -4.92 -5.83
N VAL A 77 3.97 -5.11 -7.14
CA VAL A 77 3.07 -6.13 -7.69
C VAL A 77 3.55 -7.52 -7.29
N GLU A 78 4.85 -7.79 -7.33
CA GLU A 78 5.43 -9.09 -6.97
C GLU A 78 5.14 -9.46 -5.50
N ASP A 79 5.27 -8.49 -4.58
CA ASP A 79 4.89 -8.66 -3.18
C ASP A 79 3.41 -9.05 -3.04
N LEU A 80 2.57 -8.45 -3.87
CA LEU A 80 1.13 -8.65 -3.85
C LEU A 80 0.75 -10.03 -4.41
N GLU A 81 1.36 -10.45 -5.51
CA GLU A 81 1.24 -11.81 -6.05
C GLU A 81 1.66 -12.86 -5.03
N SER A 82 2.81 -12.66 -4.38
CA SER A 82 3.28 -13.56 -3.33
C SER A 82 2.30 -13.66 -2.16
N TRP A 83 1.63 -12.57 -1.80
CA TRP A 83 0.61 -12.58 -0.76
C TRP A 83 -0.63 -13.38 -1.18
N TRP A 84 -1.13 -13.17 -2.40
CA TRP A 84 -2.29 -13.91 -2.88
C TRP A 84 -2.04 -15.41 -2.99
N SER A 85 -0.88 -15.82 -3.52
CA SER A 85 -0.52 -17.23 -3.59
C SER A 85 -0.38 -17.90 -2.22
N SER A 86 -0.20 -17.13 -1.14
CA SER A 86 -0.15 -17.66 0.23
C SER A 86 -1.52 -17.82 0.91
N LYS A 87 -2.59 -17.33 0.25
CA LYS A 87 -3.97 -17.37 0.74
C LYS A 87 -4.80 -18.51 0.12
N ASP A 88 -4.30 -19.16 -0.94
CA ASP A 88 -4.78 -20.44 -1.49
C ASP A 88 -4.25 -21.63 -0.67
#